data_AF-A0AAV4F6N1-F1
#
_entry.id   AF-A0AAV4F6N1-F1
#
_cell.length_a   1.000
_cell.length_b   1.000
_cell.length_c   1.000
_cell.angle_alpha   90.00
_cell.angle_beta   90.00
_cell.angle_gamma   90.00
#
_symmetry.space_group_name_H-M   'P 1'
#
loop_
_entity.id
_entity.type
_entity.pdbx_description
1 polymer ?
#
loop_
_entity_poly.entity_id
_entity_poly.type
_entity_poly.pdbx_seq_one_letter_code
_entity_poly.pdbx_strand_id
1 'polypeptide(L)'
;MRIEDRTQAKASLNTGKTRVTKALALQRIAEKDKAVTRSLREDKRKYLDGFAQDAEYAALSGNLREVYSTTKRLSVKFQLGDKPVRARDGKLLTSREEQKNRWKDQFAELLNHPPPDNPPNIEPAKVDLEIDLEPPSTRSVS
;
A
#
# COMPACT_ATOMS: atom_id res chain seq x y z
N MET A 1 6.86 -15.78 25.68
CA MET A 1 5.97 -15.47 24.53
C MET A 1 4.62 -15.01 25.07
N ARG A 2 4.14 -13.79 24.76
CA ARG A 2 2.93 -13.20 25.42
C ARG A 2 1.62 -13.94 25.11
N ILE A 3 1.60 -14.75 24.04
CA ILE A 3 0.44 -15.53 23.60
C ILE A 3 0.29 -16.82 24.41
N GLU A 4 1.40 -17.46 24.83
CA GLU A 4 1.40 -18.68 25.64
C GLU A 4 0.72 -18.43 26.99
N ASP A 5 1.08 -17.34 27.65
CA ASP A 5 0.49 -16.93 28.92
C ASP A 5 -1.04 -16.74 28.81
N ARG A 6 -1.52 -16.18 27.69
CA ARG A 6 -2.96 -16.05 27.42
C ARG A 6 -3.60 -17.42 27.25
N THR A 7 -2.96 -18.33 26.53
CA THR A 7 -3.48 -19.69 26.34
C THR A 7 -3.54 -20.46 27.66
N GLN A 8 -2.54 -20.29 28.53
CA GLN A 8 -2.53 -20.89 29.86
C GLN A 8 -3.65 -20.34 30.75
N ALA A 9 -3.87 -19.02 30.75
CA ALA A 9 -4.96 -18.41 31.51
C ALA A 9 -6.35 -18.89 31.04
N LYS A 10 -6.53 -19.12 29.73
CA LYS A 10 -7.74 -19.73 29.17
C LYS A 10 -7.91 -21.18 29.61
N ALA A 11 -6.83 -21.96 29.66
CA ALA A 11 -6.86 -23.33 30.17
C ALA A 11 -7.29 -23.36 31.66
N SER A 12 -6.78 -22.43 32.48
CA SER A 12 -7.17 -22.29 33.90
C SER A 12 -8.64 -21.91 34.09
N LEU A 13 -9.22 -21.12 33.17
CA LEU A 13 -10.65 -20.81 33.18
C LEU A 13 -11.52 -22.05 32.90
N ASN A 14 -11.11 -22.87 31.93
CA ASN A 14 -11.82 -24.09 31.55
C ASN A 14 -11.78 -25.17 32.64
N THR A 15 -10.68 -25.27 33.39
CA THR A 15 -10.53 -26.25 34.49
C THR A 15 -11.05 -25.75 35.84
N GLY A 16 -11.34 -24.45 35.97
CA GLY A 16 -11.80 -23.85 37.22
C GLY A 16 -13.20 -24.33 37.63
N LYS A 17 -13.30 -24.91 38.84
CA LYS A 17 -14.56 -25.43 39.40
C LYS A 17 -15.34 -24.41 40.24
N THR A 18 -14.68 -23.39 40.78
CA THR A 18 -15.26 -22.43 41.72
C THR A 18 -15.37 -21.04 41.11
N ARG A 19 -16.39 -20.25 41.52
CA ARG A 19 -16.60 -18.89 40.99
C ARG A 19 -15.37 -17.98 41.15
N VAL A 20 -14.66 -18.11 42.28
CA VAL A 20 -13.45 -17.33 42.59
C VAL A 20 -12.31 -17.64 41.62
N THR A 21 -12.06 -18.92 41.31
CA THR A 21 -10.95 -19.30 40.41
C THR A 21 -11.22 -18.86 38.97
N LYS A 22 -12.48 -18.91 38.53
CA LYS A 22 -12.89 -18.37 37.23
C LYS A 22 -12.71 -16.85 37.16
N ALA A 23 -13.06 -16.12 38.22
CA ALA A 23 -12.88 -14.66 38.26
C ALA A 23 -11.40 -14.25 38.14
N LEU A 24 -10.51 -14.93 38.88
CA LEU A 24 -9.06 -14.70 38.79
C LEU A 24 -8.50 -15.03 37.40
N ALA A 25 -8.98 -16.11 36.76
CA ALA A 25 -8.58 -16.47 35.41
C ALA A 25 -9.02 -15.41 34.37
N LEU A 26 -10.23 -14.86 34.49
CA LEU A 26 -10.72 -13.78 33.63
C LEU A 26 -9.89 -12.50 33.78
N GLN A 27 -9.52 -12.13 35.01
CA GLN A 27 -8.64 -10.99 35.26
C GLN A 27 -7.28 -11.18 34.56
N ARG A 28 -6.68 -12.37 34.69
CA ARG A 28 -5.42 -12.71 34.00
C ARG A 28 -5.56 -12.66 32.48
N ILE A 29 -6.67 -13.12 31.91
CA ILE A 29 -6.92 -13.02 30.46
C ILE A 29 -6.93 -11.55 30.02
N ALA A 30 -7.65 -10.68 30.74
CA ALA A 30 -7.73 -9.26 30.41
C ALA A 30 -6.35 -8.56 30.47
N GLU A 31 -5.55 -8.86 31.49
CA GLU A 31 -4.18 -8.35 31.62
C GLU A 31 -3.29 -8.80 30.45
N LYS A 32 -3.38 -10.09 30.08
CA LYS A 32 -2.58 -10.64 28.98
C LYS A 32 -3.03 -10.15 27.62
N ASP A 33 -4.33 -9.96 27.38
CA ASP A 33 -4.82 -9.35 26.14
C ASP A 33 -4.34 -7.89 25.99
N LYS A 34 -4.29 -7.13 27.09
CA LYS A 34 -3.69 -5.79 27.09
C LYS A 34 -2.18 -5.83 26.76
N ALA A 35 -1.46 -6.83 27.27
CA ALA A 35 -0.04 -6.99 26.96
C ALA A 35 0.19 -7.40 25.49
N VAL A 36 -0.63 -8.29 24.94
CA VAL A 36 -0.57 -8.71 23.53
C VAL A 36 -0.85 -7.54 22.59
N THR A 37 -1.90 -6.75 22.87
CA THR A 37 -2.23 -5.58 22.05
C THR A 37 -1.14 -4.49 22.12
N ARG A 38 -0.49 -4.31 23.28
CA ARG A 38 0.69 -3.43 23.40
C ARG A 38 1.86 -3.93 22.55
N SER A 39 2.20 -5.22 22.64
CA SER A 39 3.25 -5.83 21.82
C SER A 39 3.00 -5.65 20.34
N LEU A 40 1.77 -5.89 19.87
CA LEU A 40 1.42 -5.75 18.45
C LEU A 40 1.63 -4.30 17.96
N ARG A 41 1.35 -3.31 18.81
CA ARG A 41 1.58 -1.89 18.50
C ARG A 41 3.07 -1.57 18.45
N GLU A 42 3.87 -2.13 19.35
CA GLU A 42 5.32 -1.99 19.36
C GLU A 42 5.95 -2.62 18.12
N ASP A 43 5.54 -3.84 17.77
CA ASP A 43 6.05 -4.54 16.58
C ASP A 43 5.68 -3.80 15.30
N LYS A 44 4.43 -3.30 15.21
CA LYS A 44 4.01 -2.44 14.09
C LYS A 44 4.86 -1.16 14.01
N ARG A 45 5.18 -0.54 15.14
CA ARG A 45 6.00 0.67 15.17
C ARG A 45 7.42 0.36 14.69
N LYS A 46 8.07 -0.67 15.22
CA LYS A 46 9.40 -1.12 14.78
C LYS A 46 9.46 -1.41 13.28
N TYR A 47 8.43 -2.06 12.75
CA TYR A 47 8.33 -2.34 11.31
C TYR A 47 8.27 -1.05 10.47
N LEU A 48 7.51 -0.05 10.91
CA LEU A 48 7.41 1.24 10.23
C LEU A 48 8.67 2.09 10.40
N ASP A 49 9.32 2.03 11.56
CA ASP A 49 10.54 2.77 11.86
C ASP A 49 11.68 2.37 10.92
N GLY A 50 11.79 1.09 10.55
CA GLY A 50 12.76 0.64 9.54
C GLY A 50 12.56 1.32 8.18
N PHE A 51 11.31 1.44 7.72
CA PHE A 51 11.02 2.14 6.46
C PHE A 51 11.27 3.65 6.54
N ALA A 52 11.09 4.25 7.72
CA ALA A 52 11.42 5.66 7.93
C ALA A 52 12.94 5.89 7.86
N GLN A 53 13.74 4.99 8.44
CA GLN A 53 15.20 5.02 8.35
C GLN A 53 15.69 4.86 6.91
N ASP A 54 15.12 3.91 6.15
CA ASP A 54 15.44 3.71 4.73
C ASP A 54 15.14 4.99 3.91
N ALA A 55 14.01 5.65 4.19
CA ALA A 55 13.62 6.89 3.53
C ALA A 55 14.58 8.05 3.86
N GLU A 56 15.03 8.16 5.12
CA GLU A 56 16.00 9.17 5.55
C GLU A 56 17.35 8.96 4.86
N TYR A 57 17.84 7.72 4.82
CA TYR A 57 19.08 7.39 4.12
C TYR A 57 18.98 7.71 2.62
N ALA A 58 17.90 7.32 1.95
CA ALA A 58 17.68 7.63 0.54
C ALA A 58 17.65 9.14 0.27
N ALA A 59 17.07 9.93 1.18
CA ALA A 59 17.06 11.38 1.07
C ALA A 59 18.47 11.97 1.17
N LEU A 60 19.28 11.49 2.12
CA LEU A 60 20.68 11.88 2.28
C LEU A 60 21.54 11.51 1.06
N SER A 61 21.28 10.37 0.43
CA SER A 61 21.95 9.94 -0.79
C SER A 61 21.41 10.60 -2.07
N GLY A 62 20.38 11.46 -1.98
CA GLY A 62 19.77 12.11 -3.14
C GLY A 62 18.91 11.19 -4.03
N ASN A 63 18.59 9.98 -3.57
CA ASN A 63 17.76 9.02 -4.31
C ASN A 63 16.26 9.32 -4.11
N LEU A 64 15.76 10.33 -4.81
CA LEU A 64 14.37 10.77 -4.68
C LEU A 64 13.35 9.69 -5.07
N ARG A 65 13.73 8.76 -5.96
CA ARG A 65 12.89 7.62 -6.36
C ARG A 65 12.61 6.72 -5.17
N GLU A 66 13.64 6.38 -4.40
CA GLU A 66 13.50 5.55 -3.20
C GLU A 66 12.74 6.27 -2.11
N VAL A 67 13.01 7.56 -1.87
CA VAL A 67 12.25 8.41 -0.94
C VAL A 67 10.75 8.37 -1.28
N TYR A 68 10.38 8.57 -2.54
CA TYR A 68 8.99 8.53 -2.96
C TYR A 68 8.36 7.14 -2.75
N SER A 69 9.07 6.06 -3.12
CA SER A 69 8.56 4.70 -3.02
C SER A 69 8.33 4.25 -1.57
N THR A 70 9.25 4.56 -0.67
CA THR A 70 9.20 4.23 0.76
C THR A 70 8.14 5.07 1.48
N THR A 71 8.09 6.37 1.20
CA THR A 71 7.06 7.28 1.72
C THR A 71 5.68 6.89 1.24
N LYS A 72 5.55 6.44 -0.02
CA LYS A 72 4.30 5.89 -0.55
C LYS A 72 3.90 4.62 0.21
N ARG A 73 4.84 3.72 0.49
CA ARG A 73 4.59 2.51 1.29
C ARG A 73 4.17 2.84 2.73
N LEU A 74 4.74 3.88 3.34
CA LEU A 74 4.37 4.39 4.67
C LEU A 74 3.01 5.10 4.70
N SER A 75 2.70 5.88 3.66
CA SER A 75 1.50 6.72 3.57
C SER A 75 0.26 5.97 3.15
N VAL A 76 0.44 4.85 2.42
CA VAL A 76 -0.65 3.94 2.13
C VAL A 76 -1.13 3.39 3.47
N LYS A 77 -2.26 3.92 3.96
CA LYS A 77 -3.10 3.23 4.95
C LYS A 77 -3.14 1.78 4.48
N PHE A 78 -2.87 0.83 5.37
CA PHE A 78 -3.01 -0.61 5.12
C PHE A 78 -4.46 -0.88 4.64
N GLN A 79 -4.71 -0.66 3.35
CA GLN A 79 -5.94 -0.98 2.65
C GLN A 79 -5.66 -2.40 2.19
N LEU A 80 -6.02 -3.35 3.05
CA LEU A 80 -5.96 -4.75 2.70
C LEU A 80 -7.05 -4.98 1.64
N GLY A 81 -6.73 -4.73 0.37
CA GLY A 81 -7.65 -4.93 -0.75
C GLY A 81 -7.23 -4.19 -2.03
N ASP A 82 -7.23 -4.92 -3.14
CA ASP A 82 -7.18 -4.32 -4.48
C ASP A 82 -8.46 -3.47 -4.65
N LYS A 83 -8.30 -2.17 -4.92
CA LYS A 83 -9.45 -1.27 -5.14
C LYS A 83 -10.18 -1.74 -6.39
N PRO A 84 -11.50 -1.97 -6.34
CA PRO A 84 -12.23 -2.42 -7.52
C PRO A 84 -12.28 -1.33 -8.59
N VAL A 85 -12.13 -1.72 -9.86
CA VAL A 85 -12.22 -0.82 -11.03
C VAL A 85 -13.59 -0.97 -11.68
N ARG A 86 -14.19 0.11 -12.18
CA ARG A 86 -15.47 0.01 -12.91
C ARG A 86 -15.28 -0.52 -14.34
N ALA A 87 -16.02 -1.56 -14.67
CA ALA A 87 -16.22 -2.05 -16.02
C ALA A 87 -17.03 -1.06 -16.87
N ARG A 88 -17.05 -1.28 -18.18
CA ARG A 88 -17.84 -0.49 -19.14
C ARG A 88 -19.34 -0.52 -18.80
N ASP A 89 -19.82 -1.67 -18.35
CA ASP A 89 -21.23 -1.88 -17.95
C ASP A 89 -21.54 -1.35 -16.53
N GLY A 90 -20.63 -0.60 -15.91
CA GLY A 90 -20.80 -0.05 -14.55
C GLY A 90 -20.54 -1.04 -13.40
N LYS A 91 -20.27 -2.32 -13.70
CA LYS A 91 -19.93 -3.36 -12.70
C LYS A 91 -18.57 -3.11 -12.06
N LEU A 92 -18.41 -3.45 -10.78
CA LEU A 92 -17.13 -3.34 -10.07
C LEU A 92 -16.30 -4.62 -10.28
N LEU A 93 -15.10 -4.48 -10.84
CA LEU A 93 -14.13 -5.54 -11.07
C LEU A 93 -13.20 -5.66 -9.87
N THR A 94 -13.29 -6.79 -9.14
CA THR A 94 -12.51 -7.07 -7.94
C THR A 94 -11.29 -7.96 -8.22
N SER A 95 -11.25 -8.67 -9.35
CA SER A 95 -10.13 -9.52 -9.74
C SER A 95 -9.02 -8.74 -10.44
N ARG A 96 -7.76 -9.02 -10.09
CA ARG A 96 -6.58 -8.39 -10.69
C ARG A 96 -6.49 -8.60 -12.21
N GLU A 97 -6.86 -9.78 -12.69
CA GLU A 97 -6.82 -10.10 -14.12
C GLU A 97 -7.86 -9.30 -14.90
N GLU A 98 -9.08 -9.21 -14.37
CA GLU A 98 -10.16 -8.40 -14.94
C GLU A 98 -9.80 -6.91 -14.96
N GLN A 99 -9.20 -6.41 -13.87
CA GLN A 99 -8.73 -5.02 -13.81
C GLN A 99 -7.66 -4.75 -14.87
N LYS A 100 -6.69 -5.65 -15.07
CA LYS A 100 -5.66 -5.52 -16.11
C LYS A 100 -6.25 -5.50 -17.51
N ASN A 101 -7.19 -6.40 -17.79
CA ASN A 101 -7.87 -6.44 -19.08
C ASN A 101 -8.66 -5.15 -19.33
N ARG A 102 -9.37 -4.65 -18.31
CA ARG A 102 -10.10 -3.38 -18.39
C ARG A 102 -9.18 -2.19 -18.68
N TRP A 103 -8.00 -2.15 -18.07
CA TRP A 103 -6.98 -1.13 -18.37
C TRP A 103 -6.50 -1.24 -19.81
N LYS A 104 -6.19 -2.45 -20.29
CA LYS A 104 -5.75 -2.70 -21.66
C LYS A 104 -6.77 -2.19 -22.69
N ASP A 105 -8.05 -2.49 -22.49
CA ASP A 105 -9.12 -2.05 -23.40
C ASP A 105 -9.27 -0.52 -23.41
N GLN A 106 -9.20 0.13 -22.24
CA GLN A 106 -9.26 1.59 -22.13
C GLN A 106 -8.11 2.26 -22.89
N PHE A 107 -6.88 1.75 -22.71
CA PHE A 107 -5.70 2.29 -23.39
C PHE A 107 -5.74 1.99 -24.89
N ALA A 108 -6.27 0.85 -25.31
CA ALA A 108 -6.39 0.52 -26.72
C ALA A 108 -7.37 1.47 -27.43
N GLU A 109 -8.51 1.78 -26.83
CA GLU A 109 -9.49 2.76 -27.34
C GLU A 109 -8.92 4.19 -27.34
N LEU A 110 -8.15 4.54 -26.30
CA LEU A 110 -7.59 5.89 -26.14
C LEU A 110 -6.31 6.15 -26.96
N LEU A 111 -5.58 5.14 -27.42
CA LEU A 111 -4.30 5.36 -28.11
C LEU A 111 -4.30 4.90 -29.56
N ASN A 112 -5.23 4.04 -29.95
CA ASN A 112 -5.33 3.54 -31.33
C ASN A 112 -6.49 4.18 -32.09
N HIS A 113 -6.73 5.48 -31.91
CA HIS A 113 -7.71 6.18 -32.73
C HIS A 113 -7.23 6.24 -34.18
N PRO A 114 -8.11 6.04 -35.17
CA PRO A 114 -7.78 6.39 -36.54
C PRO A 114 -7.43 7.89 -36.63
N PRO A 115 -6.56 8.30 -37.57
CA PRO A 115 -6.31 9.71 -37.83
C PRO A 115 -7.64 10.45 -38.03
N PRO A 116 -7.82 11.65 -37.46
CA PRO A 116 -9.05 12.40 -37.66
C PRO A 116 -9.26 12.68 -39.15
N ASP A 117 -10.51 12.52 -39.63
CA ASP A 117 -10.86 12.73 -41.04
C ASP A 117 -10.50 14.12 -41.55
N ASN A 118 -10.53 15.11 -40.66
CA ASN A 118 -10.05 16.45 -40.91
C ASN A 118 -8.74 16.65 -40.12
N PRO A 119 -7.56 16.60 -40.76
CA PRO A 119 -6.34 16.97 -40.09
C PRO A 119 -6.47 18.43 -39.61
N PRO A 120 -6.07 18.73 -38.36
CA PRO A 120 -6.05 20.11 -37.90
C PRO A 120 -5.14 20.93 -38.81
N ASN A 121 -5.66 22.03 -39.36
CA ASN A 121 -4.84 23.02 -40.05
C ASN A 121 -4.04 23.79 -39.00
N ILE A 122 -2.87 23.25 -38.64
CA ILE A 122 -1.96 23.87 -37.67
C ILE A 122 -1.20 24.97 -38.42
N GLU A 123 -1.53 26.24 -38.13
CA GLU A 123 -0.74 27.36 -38.63
C GLU A 123 0.68 27.25 -38.05
N PRO A 124 1.73 27.49 -38.86
CA PRO A 124 3.11 27.44 -38.38
C PRO A 124 3.27 28.42 -37.21
N ALA A 125 4.07 28.01 -36.22
CA ALA A 125 4.39 28.88 -35.10
C ALA A 125 4.98 30.19 -35.63
N LYS A 126 4.48 31.33 -35.16
CA LYS A 126 5.05 32.66 -35.50
C LYS A 126 6.48 32.84 -34.96
N VAL A 127 6.86 32.02 -33.98
CA VAL A 127 8.15 32.06 -33.29
C VAL A 127 8.57 30.62 -33.04
N ASP A 128 9.75 30.25 -33.52
CA ASP A 128 10.38 28.98 -33.16
C ASP A 128 10.91 29.08 -31.72
N LEU A 129 10.39 28.21 -30.85
CA LEU A 129 10.88 28.09 -29.49
C LEU A 129 12.13 27.22 -29.49
N GLU A 130 13.23 27.71 -28.93
CA GLU A 130 14.42 26.89 -28.64
C GLU A 130 14.09 25.89 -27.53
N ILE A 131 13.52 24.75 -27.93
CA ILE A 131 13.25 23.62 -27.06
C ILE A 131 14.34 22.59 -27.33
N ASP A 132 14.98 22.12 -26.27
CA ASP A 132 15.94 21.03 -26.34
C ASP A 132 15.22 19.74 -26.81
N LEU A 133 15.53 19.34 -28.04
CA LEU A 133 15.02 18.12 -28.68
C LEU A 133 15.97 16.95 -28.49
N GLU A 134 17.06 17.11 -27.72
CA GLU A 134 17.97 16.01 -27.46
C GLU A 134 17.24 14.91 -26.68
N PRO A 135 17.39 13.64 -27.10
CA PRO A 135 16.80 12.53 -26.37
C PRO A 135 17.35 12.54 -24.94
N PRO A 136 16.49 12.44 -23.92
CA PRO A 136 16.93 12.49 -22.53
C PRO A 136 17.96 11.38 -22.30
N SER A 137 19.17 11.79 -21.91
CA SER A 137 20.26 10.85 -21.63
C SER A 137 19.78 9.81 -20.61
N THR A 138 19.70 8.56 -21.04
CA THR A 138 19.35 7.41 -20.21
C THR A 138 20.50 7.15 -19.24
N ARG A 139 20.64 7.99 -18.22
CA ARG A 139 21.50 7.69 -17.09
C ARG A 139 20.80 6.57 -16.32
N SER A 140 21.22 5.33 -16.57
CA SER A 140 20.85 4.17 -15.76
C SER A 140 21.17 4.50 -14.31
N VAL A 141 20.11 4.72 -13.53
CA VAL A 141 20.20 4.89 -12.09
C VAL A 141 20.31 3.48 -11.53
N SER A 142 21.55 3.08 -11.21
CA SER A 142 21.86 1.83 -10.48
C SER A 142 21.27 1.85 -9.09
#